data_AF-A0A654U4B9-F1
#
_entry.id   AF-A0A654U4B9-F1
#
_cell.length_a   1.000
_cell.length_b   1.000
_cell.length_c   1.000
_cell.angle_alpha   90.00
_cell.angle_beta   90.00
_cell.angle_gamma   90.00
#
_symmetry.space_group_name_H-M   'P 1'
#
loop_
_entity.id
_entity.type
_entity.pdbx_description
1 polymer ?
#
loop_
_entity_poly.entity_id
_entity_poly.type
_entity_poly.pdbx_seq_one_letter_code
_entity_poly.pdbx_strand_id
1 'polypeptide(L)'
;MTAEAAENFLQAAKQLEQRMLRGRRALDVAGNGRYARQLVEASEQCRDMRLAQVLDIDTLDEDRLREINGSDMAEAIAAVHAHLNMRE
;
A
#
# COMPACT_ATOMS: atom_id res chain seq x y z
N MET A 1 8.25 7.18 -4.07
CA MET A 1 7.20 7.16 -3.03
C MET A 1 7.37 8.42 -2.19
N THR A 2 6.30 9.15 -1.94
CA THR A 2 6.32 10.35 -1.08
C THR A 2 6.59 10.01 0.39
N ALA A 3 6.99 10.99 1.20
CA ALA A 3 7.18 10.81 2.64
C ALA A 3 5.88 10.38 3.35
N GLU A 4 4.74 10.94 2.94
CA GLU A 4 3.42 10.57 3.47
C GLU A 4 3.08 9.10 3.18
N ALA A 5 3.31 8.63 1.95
CA ALA A 5 3.11 7.23 1.60
C ALA A 5 4.03 6.30 2.41
N ALA A 6 5.28 6.71 2.64
CA ALA A 6 6.22 5.96 3.47
C ALA A 6 5.73 5.85 4.93
N GLU A 7 5.22 6.95 5.47
CA GLU A 7 4.63 6.99 6.82
C GLU A 7 3.40 6.11 6.91
N ASN A 8 2.47 6.20 5.95
CA ASN A 8 1.27 5.36 5.89
C ASN A 8 1.63 3.87 5.86
N PHE A 9 2.61 3.48 5.04
CA PHE A 9 3.13 2.12 4.98
C PHE A 9 3.67 1.67 6.35
N LEU A 10 4.52 2.48 6.97
CA LEU A 10 5.13 2.16 8.26
C LEU A 10 4.07 2.00 9.36
N GLN A 11 3.08 2.89 9.39
CA GLN A 11 1.99 2.84 10.37
C GLN A 11 1.12 1.59 10.17
N ALA A 12 0.80 1.22 8.94
CA ALA A 12 0.06 -0.01 8.67
C ALA A 12 0.84 -1.27 9.11
N ALA A 13 2.15 -1.31 8.87
CA ALA A 13 3.01 -2.41 9.35
C ALA A 13 3.05 -2.48 10.88
N LYS A 14 3.19 -1.34 11.57
CA LYS A 14 3.15 -1.27 13.04
C LYS A 14 1.80 -1.74 13.61
N GLN A 15 0.68 -1.41 12.96
CA GLN A 15 -0.64 -1.89 13.38
C GLN A 15 -0.73 -3.42 13.35
N LEU A 16 -0.18 -4.07 12.32
CA LEU A 16 -0.12 -5.53 12.24
C LEU A 16 0.88 -6.13 13.23
N GLU A 17 1.98 -5.44 13.51
CA GLU A 17 2.96 -5.88 14.51
C GLU A 17 2.36 -5.93 15.93
N GLN A 18 1.48 -4.97 16.24
CA GLN A 18 0.79 -4.86 17.54
C GLN A 18 -0.38 -5.82 17.72
N ARG A 19 -0.86 -6.46 16.64
CA ARG A 19 -1.99 -7.41 16.68
C ARG A 19 -1.50 -8.85 16.76
N MET A 20 -2.26 -9.69 17.46
CA MET A 20 -2.00 -11.13 17.55
C MET A 20 -3.07 -11.90 16.77
N LEU A 21 -2.63 -12.82 15.90
CA LEU A 21 -3.45 -13.74 15.12
C LEU A 21 -2.92 -15.16 15.30
N ARG A 22 -3.80 -16.08 15.74
CA ARG A 22 -3.45 -17.50 15.94
C ARG A 22 -2.19 -17.70 16.79
N GLY A 23 -2.01 -16.87 17.82
CA GLY A 23 -0.87 -16.92 18.73
C GLY A 23 0.45 -16.35 18.19
N ARG A 24 0.44 -15.68 17.03
CA ARG A 24 1.60 -15.01 16.42
C ARG A 24 1.27 -13.55 16.08
N ARG A 25 2.28 -12.71 15.85
CA ARG A 25 2.04 -11.33 15.38
C ARG A 25 1.36 -11.35 14.02
N ALA A 26 0.39 -10.49 13.80
CA ALA A 26 -0.38 -10.47 12.55
C ALA A 26 0.54 -10.21 11.34
N LEU A 27 1.55 -9.37 11.51
CA LEU A 27 2.55 -9.09 10.48
C LEU A 27 3.34 -10.35 10.05
N ASP A 28 3.64 -11.25 11.00
CA ASP A 28 4.32 -12.52 10.71
C ASP A 28 3.41 -13.48 9.95
N VAL A 29 2.13 -13.50 10.29
CA VAL A 29 1.11 -14.31 9.60
C VAL A 29 0.90 -13.80 8.18
N ALA A 30 0.88 -12.48 7.97
CA ALA A 30 0.84 -11.84 6.66
C ALA A 30 2.14 -12.06 5.85
N GLY A 31 3.22 -12.47 6.52
CA GLY A 31 4.46 -12.90 5.90
C GLY A 31 5.42 -11.77 5.55
N ASN A 32 5.54 -10.74 6.41
CA ASN A 32 6.53 -9.66 6.34
C ASN A 32 6.84 -9.16 4.92
N GLY A 33 7.87 -9.70 4.25
CA GLY A 33 8.21 -9.34 2.87
C GLY A 33 7.11 -9.60 1.83
N ARG A 34 6.21 -10.56 2.06
CA ARG A 34 5.00 -10.77 1.25
C ARG A 34 4.04 -9.59 1.41
N TYR A 35 3.75 -9.22 2.64
CA TYR A 35 2.90 -8.07 2.96
C TYR A 35 3.45 -6.77 2.37
N ALA A 36 4.75 -6.51 2.57
CA ALA A 36 5.42 -5.34 2.01
C ALA A 36 5.30 -5.29 0.48
N ARG A 37 5.57 -6.40 -0.21
CA ARG A 37 5.43 -6.49 -1.66
C ARG A 37 3.99 -6.25 -2.12
N GLN A 38 3.03 -6.89 -1.47
CA GLN A 38 1.60 -6.74 -1.82
C GLN A 38 1.13 -5.30 -1.65
N LEU A 39 1.58 -4.59 -0.62
CA LEU A 39 1.26 -3.16 -0.47
C LEU A 39 1.86 -2.32 -1.58
N VAL A 40 3.12 -2.54 -1.96
CA VAL A 40 3.76 -1.80 -3.05
C VAL A 40 3.04 -2.07 -4.37
N GLU A 41 2.81 -3.34 -4.71
CA GLU A 41 2.09 -3.74 -5.93
C GLU A 41 0.68 -3.13 -5.99
N ALA A 42 -0.07 -3.15 -4.89
CA ALA A 42 -1.40 -2.53 -4.82
C ALA A 42 -1.32 -1.00 -4.94
N SER A 43 -0.30 -0.38 -4.34
CA SER A 43 -0.09 1.07 -4.44
C SER A 43 0.29 1.51 -5.85
N GLU A 44 1.05 0.69 -6.58
CA GLU A 44 1.34 0.90 -8.01
C GLU A 44 0.05 0.83 -8.84
N GLN A 45 -0.85 -0.10 -8.55
CA GLN A 45 -2.15 -0.18 -9.20
C GLN A 45 -3.02 1.05 -8.92
N CYS A 46 -3.05 1.54 -7.68
CA CYS A 46 -3.75 2.78 -7.31
C CYS A 46 -3.15 3.99 -8.03
N ARG A 47 -1.82 4.11 -8.07
CA ARG A 47 -1.13 5.16 -8.85
C ARG A 47 -1.54 5.10 -10.31
N ASP A 48 -1.50 3.93 -10.94
CA ASP A 48 -1.82 3.77 -12.35
C ASP A 48 -3.27 4.16 -12.65
N MET A 49 -4.21 3.78 -11.77
CA MET A 49 -5.62 4.15 -11.90
C MET A 49 -5.85 5.65 -11.70
N ARG A 50 -5.11 6.29 -10.78
CA ARG A 50 -5.11 7.75 -10.59
C ARG A 50 -4.56 8.48 -11.82
N LEU A 51 -3.43 8.01 -12.37
CA LEU A 51 -2.81 8.62 -13.55
C LEU A 51 -3.66 8.42 -14.82
N ALA A 52 -4.41 7.32 -14.93
CA ALA A 52 -5.35 7.10 -16.02
C ALA A 52 -6.50 8.12 -16.08
N GLN A 53 -6.74 8.89 -15.00
CA GLN A 53 -7.75 9.94 -14.95
C GLN A 53 -7.20 11.33 -15.35
N VAL A 54 -5.89 11.44 -15.62
CA VAL A 54 -5.26 12.69 -16.04
C VAL A 54 -5.61 12.98 -17.50
N LEU A 55 -6.17 14.17 -17.75
CA LEU A 55 -6.60 14.59 -19.09
C LEU A 55 -5.46 15.14 -19.94
N ASP A 56 -4.46 15.75 -19.29
CA ASP A 56 -3.32 16.38 -19.96
C ASP A 56 -2.07 15.52 -19.79
N ILE A 57 -1.75 14.74 -20.82
CA ILE A 57 -0.63 13.80 -20.82
C ILE A 57 0.71 14.53 -20.73
N ASP A 58 0.81 15.77 -21.19
CA ASP A 58 2.04 16.56 -21.14
C ASP A 58 2.45 16.90 -19.69
N THR A 59 1.53 16.72 -18.74
CA THR A 59 1.79 16.86 -17.29
C THR A 59 2.37 15.59 -16.63
N LEU A 60 2.42 14.47 -17.35
CA LEU A 60 2.90 13.18 -16.86
C LEU A 60 4.39 12.96 -17.16
N ASP A 61 5.24 13.64 -16.41
CA ASP A 61 6.69 13.40 -16.46
C ASP A 61 7.11 12.07 -15.80
N GLU A 62 8.39 11.72 -15.95
CA GLU A 62 8.97 10.48 -15.42
C GLU A 62 8.79 10.36 -13.90
N ASP A 63 8.92 11.47 -13.17
CA ASP A 63 8.78 11.49 -11.71
C ASP A 63 7.32 11.20 -11.32
N ARG A 64 6.35 11.81 -12.00
CA ARG A 64 4.92 11.58 -11.77
C ARG A 64 4.47 10.19 -12.13
N LEU A 65 5.00 9.61 -13.21
CA LEU A 65 4.71 8.23 -13.60
C LEU A 65 5.19 7.21 -12.57
N ARG A 66 6.22 7.55 -11.78
CA ARG A 66 6.80 6.65 -10.77
C ARG A 66 6.30 6.93 -9.36
N GLU A 67 5.79 8.12 -9.10
CA GLU A 67 5.44 8.54 -7.74
C GLU A 67 4.16 7.89 -7.22
N ILE A 68 4.33 7.05 -6.20
CA ILE A 68 3.28 6.62 -5.26
C ILE A 68 3.11 7.70 -4.19
N ASN A 69 1.92 8.28 -4.10
CA ASN A 69 1.58 9.31 -3.12
C ASN A 69 0.81 8.72 -1.90
N GLY A 70 0.49 9.57 -0.92
CA GLY A 70 -0.21 9.15 0.30
C GLY A 70 -1.57 8.49 0.05
N SER A 71 -2.35 9.00 -0.92
CA SER A 71 -3.66 8.45 -1.26
C SER A 71 -3.58 7.06 -1.88
N ASP A 72 -2.61 6.85 -2.78
CA ASP A 72 -2.39 5.54 -3.42
C ASP A 72 -2.09 4.47 -2.36
N MET A 73 -1.20 4.81 -1.41
CA MET A 73 -0.85 3.91 -0.32
C MET A 73 -2.02 3.67 0.64
N ALA A 74 -2.81 4.69 0.96
CA ALA A 74 -3.95 4.55 1.85
C ALA A 74 -5.03 3.61 1.26
N GLU A 75 -5.33 3.76 -0.03
CA GLU A 75 -6.27 2.88 -0.73
C GLU A 75 -5.73 1.45 -0.84
N ALA A 76 -4.45 1.29 -1.15
CA ALA A 76 -3.78 -0.01 -1.17
C ALA A 76 -3.80 -0.72 0.19
N ILE A 77 -3.56 0.01 1.29
CA ILE A 77 -3.66 -0.52 2.65
C ILE A 77 -5.08 -1.04 2.91
N ALA A 78 -6.10 -0.25 2.59
CA ALA A 78 -7.48 -0.65 2.77
C ALA A 78 -7.82 -1.94 2.00
N ALA A 79 -7.40 -2.02 0.73
CA ALA A 79 -7.63 -3.18 -0.11
C ALA A 79 -6.90 -4.44 0.40
N VAL A 80 -5.61 -4.32 0.75
CA VAL A 80 -4.81 -5.45 1.25
C VAL A 80 -5.30 -5.92 2.63
N HIS A 81 -5.64 -5.00 3.53
CA HIS A 81 -6.16 -5.35 4.86
C HIS A 81 -7.54 -6.01 4.78
N ALA A 82 -8.42 -5.54 3.89
CA ALA A 82 -9.70 -6.21 3.66
C ALA A 82 -9.49 -7.67 3.21
N HIS A 83 -8.52 -7.91 2.33
CA HIS A 83 -8.18 -9.27 1.87
C HIS A 83 -7.55 -10.15 2.96
N LEU A 84 -6.72 -9.57 3.83
CA LEU A 84 -6.17 -10.28 4.98
C LEU A 84 -7.27 -10.72 5.94
N ASN A 85 -8.21 -9.83 6.27
CA ASN A 85 -9.35 -10.15 7.14
C ASN A 85 -10.25 -11.26 6.54
N MET A 86 -10.38 -11.35 5.21
CA MET A 86 -11.13 -12.44 4.56
C MET A 86 -10.43 -13.80 4.61
N ARG A 87 -9.12 -13.84 4.87
CA ARG A 87 -8.32 -15.08 4.97
C ARG A 87 -8.19 -15.61 6.40
N GLU A 88 -8.60 -14.82 7.40
CA GLU A 88 -8.55 -15.17 8.82
C GLU A 88 -9.68 -16.12 9.23
#